data_AF-A0AAX4HS79-F1
#
_entry.id   AF-A0AAX4HS79-F1
#
_cell.length_a   1.000
_cell.length_b   1.000
_cell.length_c   1.000
_cell.angle_alpha   90.00
_cell.angle_beta   90.00
_cell.angle_gamma   90.00
#
_symmetry.space_group_name_H-M   'P 1'
#
loop_
_entity.id
_entity.type
_entity.pdbx_description
1 polymer ?
#
loop_
_entity_poly.entity_id
_entity_poly.type
_entity_poly.pdbx_seq_one_letter_code
_entity_poly.pdbx_strand_id
1 'polypeptide(L)'
;MKFLLFSTAALFSLSSFAYFDEAKCIGLINQTNVLVEVSRGNSTGTPWRESSLILDGNGTPTYQEFNMTMRYTGPGYVRYESKGYTLEVDFTPDETPEWGRIYQGKFFTRGLNGNLKCALNW
;
A
#
# COMPACT_ATOMS: atom_id res chain seq x y z
N MET A 1 2.87 -43.64 17.99
CA MET A 1 3.80 -42.70 17.30
C MET A 1 3.25 -42.17 15.96
N LYS A 2 1.93 -42.04 15.77
CA LYS A 2 1.34 -41.47 14.52
C LYS A 2 0.57 -40.15 14.73
N PHE A 3 0.19 -39.81 15.96
CA PHE A 3 -0.60 -38.60 16.26
C PHE A 3 0.23 -37.32 16.47
N LEU A 4 1.54 -37.43 16.75
CA LEU A 4 2.40 -36.26 16.98
C LEU A 4 2.81 -35.54 15.69
N LEU A 5 2.85 -36.25 14.55
CA LEU A 5 3.25 -35.68 13.25
C LEU A 5 2.18 -34.77 12.62
N PHE A 6 0.90 -34.99 12.97
CA PHE A 6 -0.19 -34.12 12.51
C PHE A 6 -0.25 -32.78 13.24
N SER A 7 0.23 -32.72 14.49
CA SER A 7 0.25 -31.50 15.30
C SER A 7 1.28 -30.49 14.82
N THR A 8 2.44 -30.93 14.33
CA THR A 8 3.51 -30.04 13.85
C THR A 8 3.20 -29.42 12.48
N ALA A 9 2.42 -30.10 11.63
CA ALA A 9 2.04 -29.56 10.32
C ALA A 9 1.03 -28.40 10.42
N ALA A 10 0.14 -28.42 11.42
CA ALA A 10 -0.85 -27.36 11.63
C ALA A 10 -0.25 -26.05 12.16
N LEU A 11 0.92 -26.10 12.82
CA LEU A 11 1.57 -24.92 13.40
C LEU A 11 2.35 -24.08 12.38
N PHE A 12 2.69 -24.64 11.21
CA PHE A 12 3.43 -23.94 10.15
C PHE A 12 2.54 -23.22 9.13
N SER A 13 1.21 -23.33 9.21
CA SER A 13 0.29 -22.74 8.22
C SER A 13 -0.31 -21.39 8.64
N LEU A 14 0.01 -20.85 9.82
CA LEU A 14 -0.61 -19.63 10.34
C LEU A 14 0.28 -18.37 10.25
N SER A 15 1.52 -18.47 9.77
CA SER A 15 2.47 -17.34 9.74
C SER A 15 2.39 -16.46 8.50
N SER A 16 1.53 -16.78 7.51
CA SER A 16 1.44 -16.05 6.24
C SER A 16 0.54 -14.80 6.25
N PHE A 17 -0.05 -14.44 7.40
CA PHE A 17 -0.99 -13.31 7.51
C PHE A 17 -0.44 -12.14 8.34
N ALA A 18 0.86 -11.84 8.25
CA ALA A 18 1.43 -10.74 9.04
C ALA A 18 1.06 -9.34 8.50
N TYR A 19 0.76 -9.25 7.20
CA TYR A 19 0.55 -7.99 6.49
C TYR A 19 -0.58 -8.10 5.45
N PHE A 20 -1.43 -7.08 5.40
CA PHE A 20 -2.46 -6.91 4.38
C PHE A 20 -2.04 -5.75 3.48
N ASP A 21 -1.86 -6.00 2.19
CA ASP A 21 -1.65 -4.93 1.21
C ASP A 21 -2.91 -4.08 1.16
N GLU A 22 -2.79 -2.81 1.51
CA GLU A 22 -3.92 -1.89 1.63
C GLU A 22 -4.10 -1.05 0.35
N ALA A 23 -2.99 -0.58 -0.22
CA ALA A 23 -2.98 0.20 -1.45
C ALA A 23 -1.77 -0.13 -2.33
N LYS A 24 -2.00 -0.27 -3.63
CA LYS A 24 -0.92 -0.41 -4.63
C LYS A 24 -1.15 0.58 -5.75
N CYS A 25 -0.24 1.54 -5.90
CA CYS A 25 -0.34 2.63 -6.85
C CYS A 25 0.81 2.62 -7.84
N ILE A 26 0.50 2.67 -9.13
CA ILE A 26 1.49 2.63 -10.21
C ILE A 26 1.24 3.78 -11.18
N GLY A 27 2.30 4.40 -11.68
CA GLY A 27 2.19 5.42 -12.72
C GLY A 27 3.54 5.89 -13.22
N LEU A 28 3.51 6.65 -14.31
CA LEU A 28 4.68 7.29 -14.88
C LEU A 28 4.65 8.79 -14.54
N ILE A 29 5.63 9.26 -13.77
CA ILE A 29 5.79 10.67 -13.42
C ILE A 29 7.13 11.15 -13.96
N ASN A 30 7.13 12.14 -14.86
CA ASN A 30 8.36 12.71 -15.44
C ASN A 30 9.35 11.64 -15.95
N GLN A 31 8.86 10.69 -16.76
CA GLN A 31 9.62 9.55 -17.30
C GLN A 31 10.16 8.56 -16.25
N THR A 32 9.77 8.69 -14.99
CA THR A 32 10.10 7.76 -13.91
C THR A 32 8.89 6.89 -13.61
N ASN A 33 9.05 5.57 -13.69
CA ASN A 33 8.05 4.63 -13.20
C ASN A 33 8.02 4.70 -11.68
N VAL A 34 6.83 4.91 -11.13
CA VAL A 34 6.60 5.04 -9.70
C VAL A 34 5.65 3.93 -9.30
N LEU A 35 6.10 3.10 -8.36
CA LEU A 35 5.28 2.11 -7.68
C LEU A 35 5.30 2.44 -6.19
N VAL A 36 4.13 2.66 -5.62
CA VAL A 36 3.92 2.88 -4.18
C VAL A 36 3.05 1.74 -3.66
N GLU A 37 3.56 0.99 -2.70
CA GLU A 37 2.82 -0.06 -2.00
C GLU A 37 2.65 0.35 -0.55
N VAL A 38 1.43 0.22 -0.04
CA VAL A 38 1.07 0.55 1.34
C VAL A 38 0.44 -0.69 1.95
N SER A 39 0.98 -1.16 3.05
CA SER A 39 0.52 -2.37 3.73
C SER A 39 0.22 -2.09 5.20
N ARG A 40 -0.82 -2.75 5.71
CA ARG A 40 -1.25 -2.71 7.10
C ARG A 40 -0.76 -3.97 7.81
N GLY A 41 -0.02 -3.81 8.91
CA GLY A 41 0.28 -4.92 9.80
C GLY A 41 -0.98 -5.47 10.47
N ASN A 42 -0.99 -6.75 10.81
CA ASN A 42 -2.14 -7.48 11.36
C ASN A 42 -2.66 -6.96 12.73
N SER A 43 -2.03 -5.95 13.32
CA SER A 43 -2.53 -5.28 14.52
C SER A 43 -3.64 -4.29 14.15
N THR A 44 -4.88 -4.59 14.53
CA THR A 44 -6.09 -3.84 14.17
C THR A 44 -6.18 -2.41 14.71
N GLY A 45 -5.16 -1.90 15.39
CA GLY A 45 -5.16 -0.55 16.00
C GLY A 45 -3.99 0.37 15.63
N THR A 46 -3.03 -0.04 14.79
CA THR A 46 -1.92 0.85 14.43
C THR A 46 -2.39 1.90 13.41
N PRO A 47 -2.14 3.21 13.64
CA PRO A 47 -2.41 4.25 12.64
C PRO A 47 -1.36 4.28 11.52
N TRP A 48 -0.26 3.55 11.72
CA TRP A 48 0.86 3.46 10.78
C TRP A 48 0.63 2.34 9.76
N ARG A 49 1.09 2.59 8.54
CA ARG A 49 1.19 1.66 7.43
C ARG A 49 2.63 1.58 7.00
N GLU A 50 3.10 0.37 6.79
CA GLU A 50 4.38 0.15 6.13
C GLU A 50 4.18 0.53 4.67
N SER A 51 5.17 1.19 4.08
CA SER A 51 5.08 1.64 2.70
C SER A 51 6.40 1.48 2.01
N SER A 52 6.33 1.08 0.75
CA SER A 52 7.48 0.98 -0.12
C SER A 52 7.29 1.87 -1.34
N LEU A 53 8.38 2.50 -1.78
CA LEU A 53 8.46 3.31 -2.97
C LEU A 53 9.55 2.74 -3.88
N ILE A 54 9.16 2.43 -5.10
CA ILE A 54 10.07 2.04 -6.17
C ILE A 54 10.04 3.13 -7.24
N LEU A 55 11.19 3.69 -7.54
CA LEU A 55 11.40 4.67 -8.60
C LEU A 55 12.32 4.10 -9.67
N ASP A 56 11.84 3.96 -10.90
CA ASP A 56 12.63 3.49 -12.03
C ASP A 56 12.53 4.44 -13.23
N GLY A 57 13.46 5.40 -13.30
CA GLY A 57 13.54 6.38 -14.39
C GLY A 57 14.78 6.26 -15.27
N ASN A 58 15.82 5.54 -14.81
CA ASN A 58 17.12 5.43 -15.48
C ASN A 58 17.57 3.96 -15.62
N GLY A 59 16.65 2.99 -15.55
CA GLY A 59 16.95 1.56 -15.65
C GLY A 59 17.57 0.95 -14.38
N THR A 60 17.76 1.75 -13.32
CA THR A 60 18.13 1.26 -11.99
C THR A 60 17.02 1.64 -11.02
N PRO A 61 16.24 0.66 -10.51
CA PRO A 61 15.17 0.95 -9.56
C PRO A 61 15.77 1.38 -8.22
N THR A 62 15.28 2.49 -7.69
CA THR A 62 15.56 2.93 -6.31
C THR A 62 14.43 2.45 -5.41
N TYR A 63 14.78 1.70 -4.37
CA TYR A 63 13.84 1.18 -3.38
C TYR A 63 13.95 1.99 -2.07
N GLN A 64 12.82 2.39 -1.51
CA GLN A 64 12.74 3.06 -0.21
C GLN A 64 11.58 2.53 0.60
N GLU A 65 11.85 2.15 1.85
CA GLU A 65 10.82 1.80 2.84
C GLU A 65 10.62 2.94 3.84
N PHE A 66 9.37 3.21 4.18
CA PHE A 66 9.01 4.19 5.19
C PHE A 66 7.63 3.90 5.75
N ASN A 67 7.30 4.54 6.87
CA ASN A 67 5.97 4.43 7.46
C ASN A 67 5.12 5.64 7.06
N MET A 68 3.88 5.38 6.65
CA MET A 68 2.85 6.40 6.44
C MET A 68 1.77 6.31 7.51
N THR A 69 1.13 7.42 7.83
CA THR A 69 -0.12 7.44 8.60
C THR A 69 -1.29 7.49 7.63
N MET A 70 -2.26 6.59 7.82
CA MET A 70 -3.53 6.69 7.09
C MET A 70 -4.43 7.73 7.76
N ARG A 71 -4.97 8.66 6.95
CA ARG A 71 -5.96 9.66 7.33
C ARG A 71 -7.17 9.50 6.42
N TYR A 72 -8.25 8.96 6.99
CA TYR A 72 -9.56 9.02 6.37
C TYR A 72 -10.09 10.45 6.48
N THR A 73 -10.33 11.10 5.34
CA THR A 73 -10.67 12.54 5.30
C THR A 73 -12.04 12.83 4.68
N GLY A 74 -12.78 11.80 4.24
CA GLY A 74 -14.16 11.92 3.77
C GLY A 74 -14.65 10.67 3.03
N PRO A 75 -15.95 10.61 2.69
CA PRO A 75 -16.48 9.56 1.82
C PRO A 75 -15.80 9.61 0.44
N GLY A 76 -15.39 8.46 -0.08
CA GLY A 76 -14.75 8.37 -1.40
C GLY A 76 -13.26 8.70 -1.43
N TYR A 77 -12.60 8.90 -0.29
CA TYR A 77 -11.21 9.36 -0.31
C TYR A 77 -10.37 8.91 0.89
N VAL A 78 -9.13 8.47 0.61
CA VAL A 78 -8.11 8.16 1.63
C VAL A 78 -6.82 8.91 1.34
N ARG A 79 -6.15 9.37 2.40
CA ARG A 79 -4.82 9.97 2.32
C ARG A 79 -3.84 9.24 3.22
N TYR A 80 -2.68 8.92 2.67
CA TYR A 80 -1.51 8.41 3.39
C TYR A 80 -0.46 9.53 3.45
N GLU A 81 0.04 9.83 4.65
CA GLU A 81 1.03 10.89 4.86
C GLU A 81 2.26 10.38 5.60
N SER A 82 3.45 10.77 5.17
CA SER A 82 4.72 10.60 5.87
C SER A 82 5.57 11.86 5.75
N LYS A 83 6.74 11.88 6.38
CA LYS A 83 7.68 13.01 6.31
C LYS A 83 8.21 13.17 4.87
N GLY A 84 7.54 14.01 4.08
CA GLY A 84 7.92 14.32 2.70
C GLY A 84 7.27 13.44 1.63
N TYR A 85 6.31 12.60 2.00
CA TYR A 85 5.53 11.77 1.06
C TYR A 85 4.04 11.88 1.37
N THR A 86 3.24 12.13 0.35
CA THR A 86 1.78 12.10 0.44
C THR A 86 1.23 11.27 -0.71
N LEU A 87 0.40 10.29 -0.39
CA LEU A 87 -0.37 9.53 -1.37
C LEU A 87 -1.86 9.76 -1.08
N GLU A 88 -2.58 10.23 -2.08
CA GLU A 88 -4.03 10.44 -2.02
C GLU A 88 -4.69 9.47 -2.98
N VAL A 89 -5.75 8.79 -2.56
CA VAL A 89 -6.51 7.90 -3.44
C VAL A 89 -7.99 8.30 -3.38
N ASP A 90 -8.51 8.69 -4.53
CA ASP A 90 -9.91 9.05 -4.74
C ASP A 90 -10.65 7.85 -5.34
N PHE A 91 -11.60 7.33 -4.57
CA PHE A 91 -12.47 6.23 -4.94
C PHE A 91 -13.94 6.64 -5.11
N THR A 92 -14.23 7.94 -5.20
CA THR A 92 -15.55 8.46 -5.57
C THR A 92 -16.00 7.90 -6.93
N PRO A 93 -17.27 7.49 -7.10
CA PRO A 93 -18.42 7.64 -6.20
C PRO A 93 -18.55 6.55 -5.13
N ASP A 94 -17.61 5.62 -5.03
CA ASP A 94 -17.73 4.51 -4.10
C ASP A 94 -17.54 5.04 -2.66
N GLU A 95 -18.41 4.63 -1.73
CA GLU A 95 -18.25 4.99 -0.31
C GLU A 95 -17.12 4.18 0.35
N THR A 96 -16.86 2.99 -0.18
CA THR A 96 -15.79 2.08 0.19
C THR A 96 -15.14 1.51 -1.08
N PRO A 97 -13.82 1.33 -1.10
CA PRO A 97 -13.15 0.75 -2.26
C PRO A 97 -13.63 -0.67 -2.55
N GLU A 98 -13.92 -0.93 -3.83
CA GLU A 98 -14.31 -2.22 -4.35
C GLU A 98 -13.07 -3.02 -4.76
N TRP A 99 -13.07 -4.31 -4.42
CA TRP A 99 -11.98 -5.21 -4.78
C TRP A 99 -11.81 -5.33 -6.29
N GLY A 100 -10.57 -5.21 -6.76
CA GLY A 100 -10.21 -5.31 -8.18
C GLY A 100 -10.46 -4.04 -9.01
N ARG A 101 -10.99 -2.96 -8.41
CA ARG A 101 -11.21 -1.68 -9.09
C ARG A 101 -9.96 -0.80 -9.02
N ILE A 102 -9.77 0.00 -10.07
CA ILE A 102 -8.65 0.94 -10.18
C ILE A 102 -9.14 2.36 -9.98
N TYR A 103 -8.55 3.02 -8.99
CA TYR A 103 -8.84 4.36 -8.53
C TYR A 103 -7.76 5.36 -8.97
N GLN A 104 -8.10 6.65 -8.90
CA GLN A 104 -7.14 7.69 -9.22
C GLN A 104 -6.34 8.05 -7.96
N GLY A 105 -5.02 7.91 -8.07
CA GLY A 105 -4.08 8.32 -7.05
C GLY A 105 -3.40 9.65 -7.40
N LYS A 106 -3.02 10.43 -6.38
CA LYS A 106 -2.06 11.52 -6.50
C LYS A 106 -0.92 11.29 -5.54
N PHE A 107 0.30 11.29 -6.05
CA PHE A 107 1.51 11.12 -5.25
C PHE A 107 2.31 12.41 -5.25
N PHE A 108 2.75 12.81 -4.06
CA PHE A 108 3.52 14.02 -3.85
C PHE A 108 4.78 13.72 -3.02
N THR A 109 5.92 14.18 -3.50
CA THR A 109 7.18 14.19 -2.75
C THR A 109 8.06 15.37 -3.18
N ARG A 110 9.17 15.57 -2.46
CA ARG A 110 10.15 16.63 -2.72
C ARG A 110 10.94 16.34 -4.01
N GLY A 111 10.29 16.50 -5.16
CA GLY A 111 10.88 16.36 -6.49
C GLY A 111 10.05 15.57 -7.50
N LEU A 112 8.98 14.89 -7.05
CA LEU A 112 8.16 14.04 -7.91
C LEU A 112 6.69 14.18 -7.50
N ASN A 113 5.88 14.78 -8.38
CA ASN A 113 4.46 14.98 -8.15
C ASN A 113 3.68 14.55 -9.38
N GLY A 114 2.65 13.74 -9.22
CA GLY A 114 1.88 13.26 -10.36
C GLY A 114 0.73 12.34 -10.01
N ASN A 115 0.00 11.94 -11.05
CA ASN A 115 -1.13 11.03 -10.91
C ASN A 115 -0.65 9.58 -11.03
N LEU A 116 -1.21 8.72 -10.18
CA LEU A 116 -1.03 7.28 -10.19
C LEU A 116 -2.38 6.58 -10.42
N LYS A 117 -2.33 5.29 -10.75
CA LYS A 117 -3.47 4.38 -10.75
C LYS A 117 -3.35 3.45 -9.58
N CYS A 118 -4.35 3.42 -8.70
CA CYS A 118 -4.30 2.73 -7.42
C CYS A 118 -5.33 1.61 -7.34
N ALA A 119 -4.91 0.43 -6.90
CA ALA A 119 -5.81 -0.62 -6.42
C ALA A 119 -5.82 -0.58 -4.90
N LEU A 120 -7.01 -0.63 -4.29
CA LEU A 120 -7.19 -0.69 -2.84
C LEU A 120 -7.69 -2.08 -2.46
N ASN A 121 -7.13 -2.64 -1.39
CA ASN A 121 -7.42 -3.99 -0.89
C ASN A 121 -7.66 -3.86 0.64
N TRP A 122 -8.90 -3.58 1.03
CA TRP A 122 -9.28 -3.35 2.44
C TRP A 122 -10.01 -4.54 3.03
#